data_AF-A0A3M5UM65-F1
#
_entry.id   AF-A0A3M5UM65-F1
#
_cell.length_a   1.000
_cell.length_b   1.000
_cell.length_c   1.000
_cell.angle_alpha   90.00
_cell.angle_beta   90.00
_cell.angle_gamma   90.00
#
_symmetry.space_group_name_H-M   'P 1'
#
loop_
_entity.id
_entity.type
_entity.pdbx_description
1 polymer ?
#
loop_
_entity_poly.entity_id
_entity_poly.type
_entity_poly.pdbx_seq_one_letter_code
_entity_poly.pdbx_strand_id
1 'polypeptide(L)'
;MDTDKHAASLNGGVPGVLHGNRTYLLQDNDGQITDAHSISAGLDYPGIGPEHAYLHEVKRVEYVSITDEEALDAFHQCCLLEGIIPALETAHALAEAMKRATNLRDDHLMVVCLSGRGDKDMQTVMNHMAAADNTQEKLV
;
A
#
# COMPACT_ATOMS: atom_id res chain seq x y z
N MET A 1 -6.62 -7.95 -2.13
CA MET A 1 -6.97 -8.76 -0.95
C MET A 1 -7.48 -10.14 -1.34
N ASP A 2 -8.06 -10.28 -2.53
CA ASP A 2 -8.63 -11.55 -2.99
C ASP A 2 -7.60 -12.56 -3.54
N THR A 3 -6.31 -12.33 -3.27
CA THR A 3 -5.20 -13.18 -3.71
C THR A 3 -4.19 -13.33 -2.57
N ASP A 4 -3.37 -14.38 -2.61
CA ASP A 4 -2.27 -14.62 -1.66
C ASP A 4 -1.09 -13.64 -1.82
N LYS A 5 -1.20 -12.67 -2.74
CA LYS A 5 -0.14 -11.68 -3.02
C LYS A 5 -0.49 -10.35 -2.37
N HIS A 6 -0.09 -10.17 -1.13
CA HIS A 6 -0.24 -8.90 -0.42
C HIS A 6 0.75 -8.76 0.74
N ALA A 7 0.98 -7.53 1.21
CA ALA A 7 1.74 -7.23 2.42
C ALA A 7 0.87 -6.77 3.61
N ALA A 8 -0.44 -7.02 3.56
CA ALA A 8 -1.39 -6.48 4.53
C ALA A 8 -1.50 -7.31 5.83
N SER A 9 -0.46 -7.25 6.66
CA SER A 9 -0.30 -8.04 7.89
C SER A 9 -1.40 -7.88 8.95
N LEU A 10 -2.03 -6.71 9.08
CA LEU A 10 -3.15 -6.51 10.02
C LEU A 10 -4.48 -7.08 9.53
N ASN A 11 -4.69 -7.12 8.21
CA ASN A 11 -5.96 -7.51 7.61
C ASN A 11 -5.96 -8.99 7.16
N GLY A 12 -4.79 -9.54 6.82
CA GLY A 12 -4.63 -10.94 6.38
C GLY A 12 -3.66 -11.76 7.23
N GLY A 13 -3.09 -11.20 8.31
CA GLY A 13 -2.15 -11.89 9.18
C GLY A 13 -2.71 -12.27 10.55
N VAL A 14 -1.86 -12.87 11.38
CA VAL A 14 -2.20 -13.30 12.74
C VAL A 14 -1.13 -12.86 13.76
N PRO A 15 -1.45 -12.77 15.06
CA PRO A 15 -0.47 -12.46 16.08
C PRO A 15 0.65 -13.51 16.16
N GLY A 16 1.91 -13.07 16.18
CA GLY A 16 3.09 -13.93 16.33
C GLY A 16 4.34 -13.12 16.69
N VAL A 17 5.52 -13.72 16.52
CA VAL A 17 6.82 -13.09 16.84
C VAL A 17 7.68 -13.04 15.58
N LEU A 18 8.07 -11.83 15.18
CA LEU A 18 8.92 -11.57 14.02
C LEU A 18 9.94 -10.49 14.37
N HIS A 19 11.19 -10.67 13.95
CA HIS A 19 12.27 -9.67 14.09
C HIS A 19 12.35 -9.03 15.50
N GLY A 20 12.24 -9.84 16.55
CA GLY A 20 12.43 -9.40 17.94
C GLY A 20 11.23 -8.70 18.59
N ASN A 21 10.04 -8.71 17.97
CA ASN A 21 8.82 -8.14 18.55
C ASN A 21 7.61 -9.08 18.38
N ARG A 22 6.61 -8.94 19.25
CA ARG A 22 5.30 -9.61 19.14
C ARG A 22 4.32 -8.66 18.45
N THR A 23 3.81 -9.06 17.30
CA THR A 23 2.99 -8.21 16.41
C THR A 23 2.08 -9.07 15.52
N TYR A 24 1.34 -8.45 14.61
CA TYR A 24 0.64 -9.14 13.52
C TYR A 24 1.58 -9.37 12.34
N LEU A 25 1.54 -10.56 11.76
CA LEU A 25 2.34 -10.92 10.59
C LEU A 25 1.65 -11.96 9.71
N LEU A 26 2.11 -12.06 8.46
CA LEU A 26 1.74 -13.10 7.52
C LEU A 26 2.55 -14.37 7.82
N GLN A 27 1.86 -15.44 8.19
CA GLN A 27 2.45 -16.75 8.44
C GLN A 27 1.47 -17.86 8.12
N ASP A 28 1.98 -19.04 7.82
CA ASP A 28 1.17 -20.25 7.63
C ASP A 28 0.77 -20.91 8.97
N ASN A 29 0.06 -22.03 8.88
CA ASN A 29 -0.42 -22.78 10.05
C ASN A 29 0.70 -23.41 10.89
N ASP A 30 1.89 -23.60 10.30
CA ASP A 30 3.07 -24.12 10.99
C ASP A 30 3.91 -22.98 11.60
N GLY A 31 3.48 -21.73 11.45
CA GLY A 31 4.15 -20.53 11.94
C GLY A 31 5.33 -20.09 11.07
N GLN A 32 5.44 -20.58 9.83
CA GLN A 32 6.45 -20.11 8.89
C GLN A 32 6.01 -18.78 8.26
N ILE A 33 6.95 -17.85 8.11
CA ILE A 33 6.68 -16.53 7.54
C ILE A 33 6.32 -16.68 6.06
N THR A 34 5.20 -16.10 5.66
CA THR A 34 4.78 -16.04 4.26
C THR A 34 5.41 -14.84 3.57
N ASP A 35 5.80 -15.00 2.30
CA ASP A 35 6.33 -13.91 1.50
C ASP A 35 5.26 -12.82 1.30
N ALA A 36 5.64 -11.57 1.58
CA ALA A 36 4.82 -10.42 1.26
C ALA A 36 4.89 -10.12 -0.24
N HIS A 37 3.93 -9.34 -0.72
CA HIS A 37 3.97 -8.79 -2.07
C HIS A 37 3.37 -7.39 -2.12
N SER A 38 4.09 -6.47 -2.76
CA SER A 38 3.61 -5.14 -3.17
C SER A 38 4.47 -4.61 -4.32
N ILE A 39 3.88 -3.79 -5.20
CA ILE A 39 4.67 -3.02 -6.18
C ILE A 39 5.61 -2.02 -5.49
N SER A 40 5.28 -1.60 -4.28
CA SER A 40 6.08 -0.70 -3.47
C SER A 40 7.04 -1.49 -2.58
N ALA A 41 8.33 -1.45 -2.90
CA ALA A 41 9.35 -2.17 -2.13
C ALA A 41 9.38 -1.78 -0.63
N GLY A 42 9.04 -0.53 -0.28
CA GLY A 42 8.99 -0.10 1.12
C GLY A 42 7.78 -0.60 1.91
N LEU A 43 6.75 -1.11 1.24
CA LEU A 43 5.59 -1.74 1.87
C LEU A 43 5.60 -3.27 1.77
N ASP A 44 6.56 -3.85 1.03
CA ASP A 44 6.73 -5.29 0.84
C ASP A 44 7.35 -5.95 2.08
N TYR A 45 6.59 -5.96 3.18
CA TYR A 45 7.02 -6.49 4.47
C TYR A 45 5.90 -7.33 5.12
N PRO A 46 6.19 -8.57 5.58
CA PRO A 46 5.15 -9.47 6.08
C PRO A 46 4.67 -9.16 7.50
N GLY A 47 5.25 -8.18 8.19
CA GLY A 47 4.88 -7.81 9.56
C GLY A 47 4.37 -6.37 9.68
N ILE A 48 4.19 -5.91 10.91
CA ILE A 48 3.94 -4.50 11.21
C ILE A 48 4.53 -4.13 12.58
N GLY A 49 4.79 -2.85 12.83
CA GLY A 49 5.28 -2.40 14.13
C GLY A 49 4.29 -2.71 15.28
N PRO A 50 4.77 -3.10 16.47
CA PRO A 50 3.89 -3.50 17.58
C PRO A 50 3.02 -2.36 18.10
N GLU A 51 3.45 -1.10 17.98
CA GLU A 51 2.61 0.06 18.31
C GLU A 51 1.40 0.17 17.38
N HIS A 52 1.58 -0.11 16.08
CA HIS A 52 0.48 -0.14 15.13
C HIS A 52 -0.51 -1.27 15.41
N ALA A 53 0.00 -2.44 15.77
CA ALA A 53 -0.83 -3.57 16.24
C ALA A 53 -1.66 -3.18 17.47
N TYR A 54 -1.04 -2.55 18.47
CA TYR A 54 -1.77 -2.05 19.64
C TYR A 54 -2.85 -1.02 19.28
N LEU A 55 -2.52 -0.02 18.45
CA LEU A 55 -3.47 1.01 18.02
C LEU A 55 -4.65 0.45 17.21
N HIS A 56 -4.41 -0.63 16.46
CA HIS A 56 -5.46 -1.40 15.78
C HIS A 56 -6.38 -2.10 16.80
N GLU A 57 -5.82 -2.84 17.76
CA GLU A 57 -6.57 -3.59 18.77
C GLU A 57 -7.48 -2.68 19.62
N VAL A 58 -6.99 -1.52 20.04
CA VAL A 58 -7.78 -0.54 20.81
C VAL A 58 -8.69 0.32 19.92
N LYS A 59 -8.74 0.05 18.61
CA LYS A 59 -9.58 0.73 17.61
C LYS A 59 -9.32 2.24 17.55
N ARG A 60 -8.09 2.66 17.84
CA ARG A 60 -7.70 4.08 17.78
C ARG A 60 -7.30 4.50 16.37
N VAL A 61 -6.80 3.57 15.58
CA VAL A 61 -6.40 3.78 14.18
C VAL A 61 -7.09 2.72 13.32
N GLU A 62 -7.64 3.17 12.20
CA GLU A 62 -8.17 2.31 11.15
C GLU A 62 -7.05 1.98 10.16
N TYR A 63 -6.88 0.69 9.83
CA TYR A 63 -5.90 0.23 8.87
C TYR A 63 -6.62 -0.32 7.65
N VAL A 64 -6.42 0.35 6.52
CA VAL A 64 -7.02 -0.01 5.25
C VAL A 64 -5.95 -0.50 4.29
N SER A 65 -6.38 -0.99 3.13
CA SER A 65 -5.48 -1.55 2.14
C SER A 65 -5.80 -0.99 0.77
N ILE A 66 -4.76 -0.82 -0.02
CA ILE A 66 -4.78 -0.24 -1.36
C ILE A 66 -4.05 -1.21 -2.28
N THR A 67 -4.61 -1.45 -3.46
CA THR A 67 -3.99 -2.34 -4.45
C THR A 67 -2.90 -1.60 -5.22
N ASP A 68 -2.02 -2.37 -5.88
CA ASP A 68 -0.97 -1.80 -6.71
C ASP A 68 -1.53 -0.90 -7.82
N GLU A 69 -2.64 -1.30 -8.44
CA GLU A 69 -3.35 -0.52 -9.49
C GLU A 69 -3.84 0.83 -8.94
N GLU A 70 -4.47 0.82 -7.78
CA GLU A 70 -4.98 2.05 -7.14
C GLU A 70 -3.85 3.00 -6.73
N ALA A 71 -2.74 2.45 -6.24
CA ALA A 71 -1.54 3.23 -5.92
C ALA A 71 -0.92 3.85 -7.17
N LEU A 72 -0.84 3.12 -8.29
CA LEU A 72 -0.34 3.63 -9.56
C LEU A 72 -1.23 4.75 -10.13
N ASP A 73 -2.54 4.58 -10.09
CA ASP A 73 -3.49 5.61 -10.52
C ASP A 73 -3.30 6.90 -9.70
N ALA A 74 -3.18 6.77 -8.37
CA ALA A 74 -2.95 7.92 -7.50
C ALA A 74 -1.57 8.58 -7.71
N PHE A 75 -0.53 7.78 -8.00
CA PHE A 75 0.78 8.29 -8.40
C PHE A 75 0.65 9.18 -9.65
N HIS A 76 -0.02 8.69 -10.69
CA HIS A 76 -0.23 9.44 -11.93
C HIS A 76 -1.06 10.71 -11.71
N GLN A 77 -2.14 10.63 -10.95
CA GLN A 77 -2.95 11.81 -10.63
C GLN A 77 -2.15 12.87 -9.88
N CYS A 78 -1.34 12.50 -8.88
CA CYS A 78 -0.50 13.46 -8.15
C CYS A 78 0.52 14.15 -9.07
N CYS A 79 1.13 13.40 -9.99
CA CYS A 79 2.06 13.95 -10.97
C CYS A 79 1.37 14.95 -11.91
N LEU A 80 0.18 14.61 -12.41
CA LEU A 80 -0.54 15.42 -13.40
C LEU A 80 -1.20 16.66 -12.80
N LEU A 81 -1.77 16.53 -11.60
CA LEU A 81 -2.55 17.60 -10.97
C LEU A 81 -1.67 18.55 -10.18
N GLU A 82 -0.66 18.03 -9.47
CA GLU A 82 0.13 18.80 -8.51
C GLU A 82 1.60 19.00 -8.93
N GLY A 83 2.06 18.31 -10.00
CA GLY A 83 3.46 18.37 -10.43
C GLY A 83 4.44 17.75 -9.43
N ILE A 84 3.94 16.89 -8.53
CA ILE A 84 4.73 16.20 -7.51
C ILE A 84 4.88 14.74 -7.94
N ILE A 85 6.09 14.19 -7.84
CA ILE A 85 6.36 12.78 -8.09
C ILE A 85 6.45 12.06 -6.73
N PRO A 86 5.35 11.44 -6.23
CA PRO A 86 5.36 10.78 -4.93
C PRO A 86 6.07 9.43 -5.00
N ALA A 87 6.64 8.96 -3.88
CA ALA A 87 7.06 7.56 -3.79
C ALA A 87 5.85 6.61 -3.91
N LEU A 88 6.04 5.38 -4.39
CA LEU A 88 4.93 4.41 -4.47
C LEU A 88 4.34 4.09 -3.09
N GLU A 89 5.13 4.14 -2.02
CA GLU A 89 4.66 4.03 -0.63
C GLU A 89 3.67 5.15 -0.29
N THR A 90 3.99 6.38 -0.72
CA THR A 90 3.13 7.57 -0.53
C THR A 90 1.88 7.50 -1.39
N ALA A 91 1.98 6.95 -2.60
CA ALA A 91 0.87 6.84 -3.52
C ALA A 91 -0.27 5.95 -2.97
N HIS A 92 0.05 4.95 -2.13
CA HIS A 92 -0.97 4.18 -1.41
C HIS A 92 -1.81 5.08 -0.48
N ALA A 93 -1.17 5.98 0.27
CA ALA A 93 -1.89 6.91 1.15
C ALA A 93 -2.72 7.93 0.37
N LEU A 94 -2.23 8.39 -0.79
CA LEU A 94 -2.98 9.28 -1.68
C LEU A 94 -4.22 8.60 -2.28
N ALA A 95 -4.07 7.36 -2.75
CA ALA A 95 -5.19 6.58 -3.29
C ALA A 95 -6.30 6.41 -2.24
N GLU A 96 -5.92 6.09 -1.00
CA GLU A 96 -6.85 6.04 0.12
C GLU A 96 -7.56 7.38 0.32
N ALA A 97 -6.79 8.47 0.41
CA ALA A 97 -7.33 9.79 0.68
C ALA A 97 -8.33 10.23 -0.39
N MET A 98 -8.02 9.98 -1.67
CA MET A 98 -8.90 10.28 -2.80
C MET A 98 -10.21 9.50 -2.71
N LYS A 99 -10.16 8.21 -2.37
CA LYS A 99 -11.38 7.40 -2.17
C LYS A 99 -12.18 7.88 -0.96
N ARG A 100 -11.52 8.11 0.18
CA ARG A 100 -12.16 8.52 1.43
C ARG A 100 -12.85 9.87 1.27
N ALA A 101 -12.21 10.83 0.58
CA ALA A 101 -12.74 12.16 0.34
C ALA A 101 -14.13 12.15 -0.34
N THR A 102 -14.40 11.18 -1.23
CA THR A 102 -15.71 11.07 -1.93
C THR A 102 -16.91 10.88 -0.99
N ASN A 103 -16.67 10.40 0.24
CA ASN A 103 -17.70 10.14 1.24
C ASN A 103 -17.68 11.16 2.39
N LEU A 104 -16.84 12.19 2.29
CA LEU A 104 -16.70 13.23 3.30
C LEU A 104 -17.38 14.52 2.81
N ARG A 105 -17.55 15.47 3.73
CA ARG A 105 -18.04 16.80 3.38
C ARG A 105 -16.96 17.55 2.61
N ASP A 106 -17.39 18.42 1.71
CA ASP A 106 -16.50 19.27 0.89
C ASP A 106 -15.55 20.16 1.72
N ASP A 107 -15.92 20.46 2.96
CA ASP A 107 -15.13 21.28 3.91
C ASP A 107 -14.26 20.44 4.87
N HIS A 108 -14.18 19.12 4.69
CA HIS A 108 -13.39 18.26 5.54
C HIS A 108 -11.89 18.43 5.28
N LEU A 109 -11.11 18.62 6.35
CA LEU A 109 -9.66 18.79 6.28
C LEU A 109 -8.95 17.46 6.48
N MET A 110 -8.17 17.05 5.48
CA MET A 110 -7.33 15.85 5.53
C MET A 110 -5.85 16.23 5.51
N VAL A 111 -5.03 15.45 6.20
CA VAL A 111 -3.57 15.56 6.13
C VAL A 111 -3.02 14.22 5.69
N VAL A 112 -2.23 14.23 4.62
CA VAL A 112 -1.56 13.05 4.08
C VAL A 112 -0.06 13.22 4.28
N CYS A 113 0.59 12.18 4.82
CA CYS A 113 2.04 12.16 4.95
C CYS A 113 2.68 11.75 3.62
N LEU A 114 3.34 12.70 2.93
CA LEU A 114 4.18 12.40 1.78
C LEU A 114 5.53 11.87 2.29
N SER A 115 5.60 10.57 2.53
CA SER A 115 6.72 9.90 3.17
C SER A 115 8.01 9.94 2.34
N GLY A 116 7.93 10.12 1.03
CA GLY A 116 9.09 10.20 0.16
C GLY A 116 8.79 10.66 -1.27
N ARG A 117 9.88 10.90 -2.00
CA ARG A 117 9.86 11.23 -3.44
C ARG A 117 9.98 9.98 -4.31
N GLY A 118 9.37 10.00 -5.50
CA GLY A 118 9.26 8.86 -6.40
C GLY A 118 10.41 8.66 -7.39
N ASP A 119 11.51 9.43 -7.32
CA ASP A 119 12.65 9.28 -8.23
C ASP A 119 13.16 7.82 -8.31
N LYS A 120 13.15 7.10 -7.17
CA LYS A 120 13.58 5.70 -7.09
C LYS A 120 12.63 4.73 -7.79
N ASP A 121 11.36 5.11 -7.93
CA ASP A 121 10.27 4.22 -8.37
C ASP A 121 10.00 4.33 -9.88
N MET A 122 10.62 5.30 -10.57
CA MET A 122 10.35 5.59 -11.98
C MET A 122 10.52 4.38 -12.90
N GLN A 123 11.54 3.54 -12.68
CA GLN A 123 11.74 2.34 -13.51
C GLN A 123 10.61 1.32 -13.31
N THR A 124 10.15 1.14 -12.07
CA THR A 124 9.04 0.25 -11.73
C THR A 124 7.75 0.72 -12.40
N VAL A 125 7.45 2.01 -12.31
CA VAL A 125 6.27 2.61 -12.95
C VAL A 125 6.34 2.46 -14.48
N MET A 126 7.47 2.82 -15.10
CA MET A 126 7.63 2.70 -16.56
C MET A 126 7.48 1.25 -17.06
N ASN A 127 8.06 0.28 -16.33
CA ASN A 127 7.93 -1.13 -16.69
C ASN A 127 6.48 -1.60 -16.60
N HIS A 128 5.74 -1.15 -15.59
CA HIS A 128 4.33 -1.50 -15.42
C HIS A 128 3.46 -0.91 -16.55
N MET A 129 3.69 0.36 -16.92
CA MET A 129 3.01 1.00 -18.04
C MET A 129 3.28 0.28 -19.37
N ALA A 130 4.54 -0.03 -19.66
CA ALA A 130 4.91 -0.74 -20.89
C ALA A 130 4.31 -2.16 -20.97
N ALA A 131 4.15 -2.84 -19.83
CA ALA A 131 3.48 -4.14 -19.78
C ALA A 131 1.96 -4.02 -20.06
N ALA A 132 1.32 -2.96 -19.58
CA ALA A 132 -0.10 -2.69 -19.86
C ALA A 132 -0.33 -2.44 -21.36
N ASP A 133 0.50 -1.61 -22.00
CA ASP A 133 0.40 -1.30 -23.45
C ASP A 133 0.54 -2.56 -24.32
N ASN A 134 1.52 -3.43 -24.01
CA ASN A 134 1.73 -4.70 -24.73
C ASN A 134 0.57 -5.70 -24.56
N THR A 135 -0.16 -5.61 -23.44
CA THR A 135 -1.31 -6.49 -23.19
C THR A 135 -2.52 -6.03 -24.01
N GLN A 136 -2.65 -4.72 -24.22
CA GLN A 136 -3.69 -4.12 -25.06
C GLN A 136 -3.46 -4.40 -26.55
N GLU A 137 -2.21 -4.38 -27.04
CA GLU A 137 -1.90 -4.75 -28.44
C GLU A 137 -2.17 -6.22 -28.78
N LYS A 138 -2.09 -7.14 -27.80
CA LYS A 138 -2.37 -8.57 -28.01
C LYS A 138 -3.86 -8.93 -28.02
N LEU A 139 -4.72 -8.01 -27.60
CA LEU A 139 -6.18 -8.18 -27.54
C LEU A 139 -6.90 -7.55 -28.75
N VAL A 140 -6.15 -7.00 -29.72
CA VAL A 140 -6.65 -6.41 -30.98
C VAL A 140 -6.31 -7.30 -32.17
#